data_AF-A0A7X7BN03-F1
#
_entry.id   AF-A0A7X7BN03-F1
#
_cell.length_a   1.000
_cell.length_b   1.000
_cell.length_c   1.000
_cell.angle_alpha   90.00
_cell.angle_beta   90.00
_cell.angle_gamma   90.00
#
_symmetry.space_group_name_H-M   'P 1'
#
loop_
_entity.id
_entity.type
_entity.pdbx_description
1 polymer ?
#
loop_
_entity_poly.entity_id
_entity_poly.type
_entity_poly.pdbx_seq_one_letter_code
_entity_poly.pdbx_strand_id
1 'polypeptide(L)' 'MKNRENKILILDCGSQYTQLIARRVRELGVFSEILFWDSPADKIEA' A
#
# COMPACT_ATOMS: atom_id res chain seq x y z
N MET A 1 -7.57 8.14 20.24
CA MET A 1 -6.33 7.61 19.66
C MET A 1 -6.70 6.81 18.41
N LYS A 2 -6.34 7.27 17.21
CA LYS A 2 -6.48 6.45 15.99
C LYS A 2 -5.50 5.28 16.15
N ASN A 3 -6.00 4.05 16.34
CA ASN A 3 -5.19 2.84 16.22
C ASN A 3 -4.71 2.80 14.76
N ARG A 4 -3.45 3.16 14.52
CA ARG A 4 -2.84 2.95 13.21
C ARG A 4 -2.64 1.45 13.09
N GLU A 5 -3.56 0.79 12.39
CA GLU A 5 -3.40 -0.62 12.05
C GLU A 5 -2.07 -0.80 11.32
N ASN A 6 -1.35 -1.89 11.60
CA ASN A 6 -0.07 -2.21 10.96
C ASN A 6 -0.31 -2.60 9.49
N LYS A 7 -0.55 -1.62 8.64
CA LYS A 7 -0.76 -1.77 7.20
C LYS A 7 0.29 -1.02 6.39
N ILE A 8 0.59 -1.53 5.20
CA ILE A 8 1.50 -0.92 4.25
C ILE A 8 0.69 -0.38 3.06
N LEU A 9 0.87 0.90 2.75
CA LEU A 9 0.39 1.50 1.52
C LEU A 9 1.54 1.53 0.50
N ILE A 10 1.31 0.98 -0.69
CA ILE A 10 2.25 0.98 -1.82
C ILE A 10 1.77 2.02 -2.84
N LEU A 11 2.59 3.03 -3.11
CA LEU A 11 2.34 4.00 -4.18
C LEU A 11 2.99 3.52 -5.48
N ASP A 12 2.16 3.32 -6.50
CA ASP A 12 2.56 2.83 -7.82
C ASP A 12 2.83 3.98 -8.79
N CYS A 13 4.11 4.13 -9.16
CA CYS A 13 4.58 5.07 -10.19
C CYS A 13 4.77 4.40 -11.57
N GLY A 14 4.17 3.23 -11.81
CA GLY A 14 4.34 2.46 -13.04
C GLY A 14 5.48 1.45 -12.97
N SER A 15 5.83 0.99 -11.77
CA SER A 15 6.88 -0.03 -11.61
C SER A 15 6.42 -1.37 -12.16
N GLN A 16 7.29 -2.06 -12.90
CA GLN A 16 7.05 -3.44 -13.35
C GLN A 16 6.86 -4.42 -12.18
N TYR A 17 7.25 -4.02 -10.96
CA TYR A 17 7.28 -4.90 -9.78
C TYR A 17 6.24 -4.55 -8.71
N THR A 18 5.37 -3.55 -8.90
CA THR A 18 4.41 -3.10 -7.87
C THR A 18 3.60 -4.27 -7.28
N GLN A 19 3.07 -5.15 -8.13
CA GLN A 19 2.30 -6.31 -7.69
C GLN A 19 3.16 -7.36 -6.97
N LEU A 20 4.42 -7.53 -7.37
CA LEU A 20 5.37 -8.44 -6.72
C LEU A 20 5.70 -7.95 -5.30
N ILE A 21 5.91 -6.64 -5.14
CA ILE A 21 6.13 -6.02 -3.82
C ILE A 21 4.91 -6.25 -2.92
N ALA A 22 3.70 -5.97 -3.41
CA ALA A 22 2.47 -6.19 -2.65
C ALA A 22 2.25 -7.66 -2.27
N ARG A 23 2.63 -8.60 -3.15
CA ARG A 23 2.61 -10.03 -2.85
C ARG A 23 3.60 -10.40 -1.75
N ARG A 24 4.84 -9.90 -1.80
CA ARG A 24 5.84 -10.18 -0.75
C ARG A 24 5.40 -9.65 0.62
N VAL A 25 4.83 -8.46 0.68
CA VAL A 25 4.29 -7.91 1.93
C VAL A 25 3.19 -8.80 2.51
N ARG A 26 2.26 -9.29 1.66
CA ARG A 26 1.18 -10.18 2.09
C ARG A 26 1.67 -11.57 2.49
N GLU A 27 2.70 -12.10 1.83
CA GLU A 27 3.36 -13.36 2.21
C GLU A 27 4.00 -13.28 3.62
N LEU A 28 4.37 -12.07 4.07
CA LEU A 28 4.86 -11.82 5.42
C LEU A 28 3.73 -11.62 6.46
N GLY A 29 2.47 -11.80 6.06
CA GLY A 29 1.31 -11.67 6.94
C GLY A 29 0.90 -10.22 7.24
N VAL A 30 1.39 -9.25 6.47
CA VAL A 30 1.06 -7.82 6.64
C VAL A 30 0.05 -7.41 5.57
N PHE A 31 -1.02 -6.71 5.97
CA PHE A 31 -1.98 -6.15 5.03
C PHE A 31 -1.31 -5.07 4.17
N SER A 32 -1.57 -5.10 2.86
CA SER A 32 -1.12 -4.06 1.95
C SER A 32 -2.16 -3.67 0.91
N GLU A 33 -2.13 -2.40 0.54
CA GLU A 33 -2.95 -1.78 -0.51
C GLU A 33 -2.04 -1.09 -1.53
N ILE A 34 -2.46 -1.04 -2.79
CA ILE A 34 -1.78 -0.30 -3.86
C ILE A 34 -2.65 0.87 -4.28
N LEU A 35 -2.07 2.08 -4.32
CA LEU A 35 -2.65 3.26 -4.93
C LEU A 35 -1.74 3.79 -6.03
N PHE A 36 -2.30 4.42 -7.06
CA PHE A 36 -1.48 5.14 -8.04
C PHE A 36 -0.83 6.37 -7.40
N TRP A 37 0.34 6.77 -7.90
CA TRP A 37 1.10 7.91 -7.37
C TRP A 37 0.33 9.24 -7.40
N ASP A 38 -0.63 9.39 -8.32
CA ASP A 38 -1.49 10.56 -8.50
C ASP A 38 -2.85 10.42 -7.79
N SER A 39 -3.02 9.38 -6.95
CA SER A 39 -4.21 9.23 -6.14
C SER A 39 -4.35 10.41 -5.17
N PRO A 40 -5.56 10.97 -5.00
CA PRO A 40 -5.76 12.11 -4.12
C PRO A 40 -5.47 11.75 -2.66
N ALA A 41 -5.00 12.74 -1.90
CA ALA A 41 -4.45 12.55 -0.55
C ALA A 41 -5.49 12.05 0.47
N ASP A 42 -6.78 12.27 0.21
CA ASP A 42 -7.90 11.73 0.99
C ASP A 42 -7.91 10.20 1.01
N LYS A 43 -7.37 9.54 -0.02
CA LYS A 43 -7.20 8.08 -0.04
C LYS A 43 -6.03 7.57 0.81
N ILE A 44 -5.11 8.44 1.22
CA ILE A 44 -3.95 8.06 2.05
C ILE A 44 -4.36 7.98 3.54
N GLU A 45 -5.48 8.60 3.91
CA GLU A 45 -6.01 8.55 5.28
C GLU A 45 -7.03 7.44 5.46
N ALA A 46 -6.59 6.30 6.02
CA ALA A 46 -7.47 5.31 6.64
C ALA A 46 -6.94 4.93 8.03
#